data_AF-A0AAP7A7I4-F1
#
_entry.id   AF-A0AAP7A7I4-F1
#
_cell.length_a   1.000
_cell.length_b   1.000
_cell.length_c   1.000
_cell.angle_alpha   90.00
_cell.angle_beta   90.00
_cell.angle_gamma   90.00
#
_symmetry.space_group_name_H-M   'P 1'
#
loop_
_entity.id
_entity.type
_entity.pdbx_description
1 polymer ?
#
loop_
_entity_poly.entity_id
_entity_poly.type
_entity_poly.pdbx_seq_one_letter_code
_entity_poly.pdbx_strand_id
1 'polypeptide(L)'
;MGERGRTNNSYPEELKMQAVKLVTEGNMSYREVAKQLGIRNKTQVEVWLKRYQEGQPFEQKAFRKGRPKIKFASVEEEMAYLRAEIEYLKKRYPNLHGE
;
A
#
# COMPACT_ATOMS: atom_id res chain seq x y z
N MET A 1 0.86 -18.10 23.74
CA MET A 1 1.16 -17.20 22.60
C MET A 1 -0.15 -16.76 22.00
N GLY A 2 -0.38 -15.45 21.79
CA GLY A 2 -1.68 -14.95 21.34
C GLY A 2 -1.86 -15.10 19.84
N GLU A 3 -2.62 -16.11 19.41
CA GLU A 3 -3.05 -16.31 18.03
C GLU A 3 -4.15 -15.29 17.67
N ARG A 4 -3.75 -14.07 17.31
CA ARG A 4 -4.65 -13.15 16.59
C ARG A 4 -4.06 -12.86 15.24
N GLY A 5 -4.15 -13.84 14.34
CA GLY A 5 -3.94 -13.60 12.91
C GLY A 5 -4.93 -12.54 12.43
N ARG A 6 -4.45 -11.32 12.19
CA ARG A 6 -5.26 -10.30 11.51
C ARG A 6 -5.46 -10.76 10.08
N THR A 7 -6.67 -11.21 9.76
CA THR A 7 -7.09 -11.41 8.38
C THR A 7 -7.39 -10.04 7.77
N ASN A 8 -6.67 -9.71 6.69
CA ASN A 8 -6.96 -8.53 5.89
C ASN A 8 -8.16 -8.85 5.00
N ASN A 9 -9.31 -8.25 5.28
CA ASN A 9 -10.48 -8.40 4.44
C ASN A 9 -10.34 -7.48 3.22
N SER A 10 -10.37 -8.04 2.02
CA SER A 10 -10.39 -7.26 0.79
C SER A 10 -11.84 -7.00 0.40
N TYR A 11 -12.16 -5.74 0.12
CA TYR A 11 -13.48 -5.34 -0.37
C TYR A 11 -13.37 -4.94 -1.84
N PRO A 12 -14.29 -5.39 -2.71
CA PRO A 12 -14.32 -4.96 -4.11
C PRO A 12 -14.64 -3.48 -4.20
N GLU A 13 -14.19 -2.82 -5.27
CA GLU A 13 -14.38 -1.38 -5.47
C GLU A 13 -15.86 -0.99 -5.52
N GLU A 14 -16.71 -1.82 -6.13
CA GLU A 14 -18.16 -1.62 -6.20
C GLU A 14 -18.79 -1.46 -4.80
N LEU A 15 -18.39 -2.30 -3.85
CA LEU A 15 -18.88 -2.25 -2.47
C LEU A 15 -18.40 -0.97 -1.76
N LYS A 16 -17.16 -0.53 -2.02
CA LYS A 16 -16.63 0.72 -1.46
C LYS A 16 -17.41 1.92 -1.97
N MET A 17 -17.71 1.95 -3.27
CA MET A 17 -18.51 3.00 -3.90
C MET A 17 -19.94 3.01 -3.37
N GLN A 18 -20.56 1.83 -3.20
CA GLN A 18 -21.88 1.71 -2.61
C GLN A 18 -21.91 2.25 -1.17
N ALA A 19 -20.89 1.94 -0.37
CA ALA A 19 -20.77 2.46 0.99
C ALA A 19 -20.73 4.00 1.01
N VAL A 20 -19.96 4.61 0.11
CA VAL A 20 -19.85 6.08 -0.01
C VAL A 20 -21.18 6.71 -0.42
N LYS A 21 -21.90 6.11 -1.39
CA LYS A 21 -23.22 6.58 -1.80
C LYS A 21 -24.24 6.51 -0.68
N LEU A 22 -24.29 5.43 0.09
CA LEU A 22 -25.21 5.29 1.21
C LEU A 22 -24.98 6.34 2.31
N VAL A 23 -23.73 6.75 2.53
CA VAL A 23 -23.45 7.84 3.49
C VAL A 23 -23.85 9.20 2.91
N THR A 24 -23.52 9.46 1.64
CA THR A 24 -23.70 10.79 1.01
C THR A 24 -25.16 11.06 0.65
N GLU A 25 -25.83 10.09 0.03
CA GLU A 25 -27.21 10.20 -0.46
C GLU A 25 -28.21 9.72 0.60
N GLY A 26 -27.89 8.62 1.29
CA GLY A 26 -28.77 8.01 2.29
C GLY A 26 -28.70 8.66 3.67
N ASN A 27 -27.76 9.59 3.89
CA ASN A 27 -27.50 10.25 5.19
C ASN A 27 -27.36 9.25 6.37
N MET A 28 -26.90 8.03 6.07
CA MET A 28 -26.76 6.94 7.04
C MET A 28 -25.46 7.09 7.83
N SER A 29 -25.46 6.63 9.08
CA SER A 29 -24.23 6.63 9.86
C SER A 29 -23.23 5.59 9.34
N TYR A 30 -21.93 5.84 9.52
CA TYR A 30 -20.87 4.90 9.16
C TYR A 30 -21.05 3.50 9.77
N ARG A 31 -21.68 3.41 10.95
CA ARG A 31 -21.95 2.14 11.64
C ARG A 31 -23.06 1.34 10.96
N GLU A 32 -24.12 2.02 10.53
CA GLU A 32 -25.24 1.39 9.84
C GLU A 32 -24.81 0.88 8.47
N VAL A 33 -24.09 1.71 7.71
CA VAL A 33 -23.53 1.31 6.41
C VAL A 33 -22.58 0.13 6.56
N ALA A 34 -21.72 0.14 7.58
CA ALA A 34 -20.84 -0.99 7.84
C ALA A 34 -21.61 -2.28 8.18
N LYS A 35 -22.68 -2.17 8.98
CA LYS A 35 -23.52 -3.33 9.33
C LYS A 35 -24.27 -3.87 8.10
N GLN A 36 -24.82 -2.98 7.27
CA GLN A 36 -25.59 -3.34 6.08
C GLN A 36 -24.72 -4.01 5.01
N LEU A 37 -23.48 -3.55 4.82
CA LEU A 37 -22.55 -4.08 3.81
C LEU A 37 -21.60 -5.16 4.36
N GLY A 38 -21.78 -5.61 5.62
CA GLY A 38 -20.91 -6.62 6.24
C GLY A 38 -19.46 -6.17 6.42
N ILE A 39 -19.23 -4.86 6.55
CA ILE A 39 -17.90 -4.28 6.75
C ILE A 39 -17.53 -4.40 8.23
N ARG A 40 -16.36 -4.97 8.50
CA ARG A 40 -15.93 -5.28 9.87
C ARG A 40 -15.78 -4.04 10.76
N ASN A 41 -15.38 -2.90 10.19
CA ASN A 41 -15.13 -1.69 10.94
C ASN A 41 -15.66 -0.45 10.19
N LYS A 42 -16.42 0.39 10.88
CA LYS A 42 -16.91 1.69 10.39
C LYS A 42 -15.79 2.61 9.86
N THR A 43 -14.58 2.50 10.41
CA THR A 43 -13.43 3.31 9.97
C THR A 43 -13.07 3.03 8.51
N GLN A 44 -13.38 1.85 7.97
CA GLN A 44 -13.19 1.58 6.54
C GLN A 44 -14.09 2.47 5.68
N VAL A 45 -15.37 2.60 6.07
CA VAL A 45 -16.34 3.47 5.38
C VAL A 45 -15.90 4.92 5.45
N GLU A 46 -15.43 5.38 6.62
CA GLU A 46 -14.91 6.73 6.81
C GLU A 46 -13.68 7.02 5.91
N VAL A 47 -12.72 6.09 5.84
CA VAL A 47 -11.55 6.21 4.97
C VAL A 47 -11.94 6.25 3.49
N TRP A 48 -12.93 5.44 3.07
CA TRP A 48 -13.42 5.46 1.69
C TRP A 48 -14.13 6.77 1.35
N LEU A 49 -14.96 7.29 2.25
CA LEU A 49 -15.61 8.59 2.05
C LEU A 49 -14.56 9.71 1.90
N LYS A 50 -13.56 9.74 2.78
CA LYS A 50 -12.49 10.74 2.72
C LYS A 50 -11.74 10.66 1.38
N ARG A 51 -11.38 9.46 0.94
CA ARG A 51 -10.70 9.26 -0.36
C ARG A 51 -11.56 9.71 -1.53
N TYR A 52 -12.84 9.40 -1.49
CA TYR A 52 -13.78 9.83 -2.52
C TYR A 52 -13.87 11.36 -2.60
N GLN A 53 -13.93 12.04 -1.45
CA GLN A 53 -13.92 13.52 -1.38
C GLN A 53 -12.61 14.12 -1.89
N GLU A 54 -11.48 13.47 -1.65
CA GLU A 54 -10.15 13.89 -2.11
C GLU A 54 -9.87 13.50 -3.58
N GLY A 55 -10.81 12.83 -4.27
CA GLY A 55 -10.60 12.30 -5.64
C GLY A 55 -9.51 11.24 -5.72
N GLN A 56 -9.18 10.59 -4.61
CA GLN A 56 -8.14 9.56 -4.51
C GLN A 56 -8.71 8.17 -4.81
N PRO A 57 -7.92 7.27 -5.43
CA PRO A 57 -8.35 5.90 -5.64
C PRO A 57 -8.57 5.16 -4.31
N PHE A 58 -9.54 4.23 -4.29
CA PHE A 58 -9.80 3.42 -3.09
C PHE A 58 -8.69 2.41 -2.79
N GLU A 59 -7.92 2.02 -3.82
CA GLU A 59 -6.77 1.15 -3.63
C GLU A 59 -5.58 1.89 -3.04
N GLN A 60 -4.92 1.22 -2.10
CA GLN A 60 -3.62 1.64 -1.60
C GLN A 60 -2.58 0.78 -2.29
N LYS A 61 -1.75 1.40 -3.17
CA LYS A 61 -0.49 0.78 -3.54
C LYS A 61 0.30 0.62 -2.26
N ALA A 62 0.42 -0.63 -1.79
CA ALA A 62 1.27 -0.94 -0.67
C ALA A 62 2.71 -0.65 -1.09
N PHE A 63 3.24 0.50 -0.69
CA PHE A 63 4.69 0.70 -0.67
C PHE A 63 5.23 -0.30 0.35
N ARG A 64 5.68 -1.46 -0.14
CA ARG A 64 6.29 -2.48 0.71
C ARG A 64 7.55 -1.87 1.30
N LYS A 65 7.45 -1.35 2.52
CA LYS A 65 8.60 -0.86 3.28
C LYS A 65 9.40 -2.11 3.70
N GLY A 66 10.51 -2.37 3.01
CA GLY A 66 11.33 -3.57 3.17
C GLY A 66 12.47 -3.60 2.16
N ARG A 67 13.31 -4.64 2.23
CA ARG A 67 14.43 -4.83 1.30
C ARG A 67 13.91 -4.76 -0.14
N PRO A 68 14.41 -3.83 -0.99
CA PRO A 68 14.02 -3.80 -2.38
C PRO A 68 14.31 -5.17 -3.01
N LYS A 69 13.36 -5.69 -3.78
CA LYS A 69 13.56 -6.93 -4.53
C LYS A 69 14.62 -6.64 -5.59
N ILE A 70 15.78 -7.29 -5.49
CA ILE A 70 16.87 -7.19 -6.47
C ILE A 70 16.54 -8.14 -7.64
N LYS A 71 15.44 -7.88 -8.33
CA LYS A 71 15.10 -8.54 -9.59
C LYS A 71 15.07 -7.46 -10.64
N PHE A 72 16.09 -7.44 -11.50
CA PHE A 72 16.18 -6.50 -12.61
C PHE A 72 15.29 -6.96 -13.76
N ALA A 73 14.66 -6.03 -14.46
CA ALA A 73 13.85 -6.33 -15.64
C ALA A 73 14.72 -6.45 -16.90
N SER A 74 15.95 -5.91 -16.86
CA SER A 74 16.93 -5.97 -17.95
C SER A 74 18.37 -6.10 -17.42
N VAL A 75 19.24 -6.66 -18.27
CA VAL A 75 20.70 -6.74 -18.05
C VAL A 75 21.30 -5.33 -17.95
N GLU A 76 20.77 -4.35 -18.66
CA GLU A 76 21.24 -2.95 -18.59
C GLU A 76 20.99 -2.33 -17.21
N GLU A 77 19.83 -2.61 -16.60
CA GLU A 77 19.50 -2.16 -15.25
C GLU A 77 20.39 -2.84 -14.20
N GLU A 78 20.68 -4.13 -14.37
CA GLU A 78 21.62 -4.86 -13.54
C GLU A 78 23.03 -4.26 -13.63
N MET A 79 23.51 -3.97 -14.84
CA MET A 79 24.82 -3.32 -15.05
C MET A 79 24.88 -1.95 -14.38
N ALA A 80 23.85 -1.13 -14.52
CA ALA A 80 23.79 0.18 -13.88
C ALA A 80 23.82 0.06 -12.34
N TYR A 81 23.06 -0.87 -11.78
CA TYR A 81 23.04 -1.14 -10.34
C TYR A 81 24.40 -1.62 -9.82
N LEU A 82 25.02 -2.60 -10.49
CA LEU A 82 26.32 -3.13 -10.10
C LEU A 82 27.42 -2.07 -10.18
N ARG A 83 27.40 -1.21 -11.22
CA ARG A 83 28.34 -0.08 -11.33
C ARG A 83 28.20 0.90 -10.17
N ALA A 84 26.97 1.27 -9.82
CA ALA A 84 26.69 2.17 -8.70
C ALA A 84 27.12 1.55 -7.34
N GLU A 85 26.89 0.25 -7.16
CA GLU A 85 27.33 -0.47 -5.95
C GLU A 85 28.86 -0.53 -5.87
N ILE A 86 29.55 -0.83 -6.97
CA ILE A 86 31.01 -0.80 -7.05
C ILE A 86 31.54 0.59 -6.72
N GLU A 87 30.96 1.65 -7.27
CA GLU A 87 31.34 3.03 -6.99
C GLU A 87 31.14 3.38 -5.50
N TYR A 88 30.00 3.00 -4.94
CA TYR A 88 29.71 3.18 -3.51
C TYR A 88 30.74 2.46 -2.64
N LEU A 89 31.09 1.22 -2.97
CA LEU A 89 32.08 0.43 -2.23
C LEU A 89 33.50 1.00 -2.38
N LYS A 90 33.87 1.45 -3.57
CA LYS A 90 35.14 2.16 -3.82
C LYS A 90 35.26 3.42 -2.96
N LYS A 91 34.20 4.23 -2.90
CA LYS A 91 34.15 5.45 -2.10
C LYS A 91 34.20 5.16 -0.60
N ARG A 92 33.54 4.09 -0.15
CA ARG A 92 33.50 3.69 1.26
C ARG A 92 34.79 3.05 1.74
N TYR A 93 35.48 2.33 0.87
CA TYR A 93 36.71 1.61 1.17
C TYR A 93 37.84 2.01 0.21
N PRO A 94 38.33 3.26 0.31
CA PRO A 94 39.45 3.72 -0.52
C PRO A 94 40.72 2.89 -0.27
N ASN A 95 40.89 2.39 0.96
CA ASN A 95 42.07 1.63 1.39
C ASN A 95 42.11 0.18 0.86
N LEU A 96 41.00 -0.34 0.32
CA LEU A 96 40.92 -1.70 -0.25
C LEU A 96 41.24 -1.74 -1.75
N HIS A 97 41.41 -0.58 -2.39
CA HIS A 97 41.67 -0.44 -3.82
C HIS A 97 43.11 0.04 -4.12
N GLY A 98 44.06 -0.28 -3.22
CA GLY A 98 45.47 -0.04 -3.45
C GLY A 98 46.03 -1.04 -4.48
N GLU A 99 46.65 -0.50 -5.52
CA GLU A 99 47.63 -1.21 -6.37
C GLU A 99 48.89 -1.58 -5.58
#